data_AF-A0A7S7NS43-F1
#
_entry.id   AF-A0A7S7NS43-F1
#
_cell.length_a   1.000
_cell.length_b   1.000
_cell.length_c   1.000
_cell.angle_alpha   90.00
_cell.angle_beta   90.00
_cell.angle_gamma   90.00
#
_symmetry.space_group_name_H-M   'P 1'
#
loop_
_entity.id
_entity.type
_entity.pdbx_description
1 polymer ?
#
loop_
_entity_poly.entity_id
_entity_poly.type
_entity_poly.pdbx_seq_one_letter_code
_entity_poly.pdbx_strand_id
1 'polypeptide(L)'
;MGKGLFLVWFSALAVSCSTACGQGAAPSSRELVLALTQSSLADQMGLSSCSSEREGRYRRLVESLLRQRAASLAELERALDSIEQAGAESEFATNGAWVVRAYAQIGRQDAFPRLRRMADDRTLARLGLQLNQALAVSLGLTAFVSRADRAGRVFQCNGVFSAGLALDQFVRAWVSDDAVQFEANLGPHARSALAQMLSGQTWAELRAELWPGGQEGAVVGYRLPAQGVVGHRPGTTLDTVFTDRLGLECGRVAVTMVESKEGGLLAADSVDQAELGLLMRMIARCASE
;
A
#
# COMPACT_ATOMS: atom_id res chain seq x y z
N MET A 1 -12.04 -85.49 10.88
CA MET A 1 -12.68 -84.58 11.87
C MET A 1 -11.88 -83.28 11.83
N GLY A 2 -12.23 -82.22 11.11
CA GLY A 2 -13.50 -81.48 11.07
C GLY A 2 -13.17 -80.05 11.52
N LYS A 3 -13.22 -79.08 10.59
CA LYS A 3 -13.15 -77.58 10.70
C LYS A 3 -12.68 -77.08 9.32
N GLY A 4 -13.38 -76.29 8.52
CA GLY A 4 -14.49 -75.36 8.72
C GLY A 4 -14.14 -74.11 7.90
N LEU A 5 -14.48 -74.09 6.62
CA LEU A 5 -14.19 -73.00 5.69
C LEU A 5 -15.34 -71.98 5.75
N PHE A 6 -15.10 -70.78 6.28
CA PHE A 6 -16.04 -69.65 6.22
C PHE A 6 -15.69 -68.77 5.01
N LEU A 7 -16.56 -68.75 4.02
CA LEU A 7 -16.58 -67.75 2.94
C LEU A 7 -17.42 -66.57 3.42
N VAL A 8 -16.79 -65.41 3.64
CA VAL A 8 -17.50 -64.13 3.84
C VAL A 8 -17.55 -63.43 2.49
N TRP A 9 -18.75 -63.29 1.94
CA TRP A 9 -19.05 -62.40 0.82
C TRP A 9 -19.12 -60.96 1.33
N PHE A 10 -18.25 -60.08 0.85
CA PHE A 10 -18.43 -58.63 0.94
C PHE A 10 -19.00 -58.13 -0.38
N SER A 11 -20.29 -57.81 -0.38
CA SER A 11 -20.92 -57.04 -1.46
C SER A 11 -20.38 -55.61 -1.42
N ALA A 12 -19.56 -55.24 -2.39
CA ALA A 12 -19.18 -53.87 -2.64
C ALA A 12 -20.42 -53.10 -3.16
N LEU A 13 -21.05 -52.32 -2.28
CA LEU A 13 -21.96 -51.26 -2.70
C LEU A 13 -21.11 -50.16 -3.36
N ALA A 14 -21.04 -50.19 -4.69
CA ALA A 14 -20.65 -49.03 -5.47
C ALA A 14 -21.72 -47.96 -5.26
N VAL A 15 -21.48 -47.07 -4.30
CA VAL A 15 -22.21 -45.80 -4.21
C VAL A 15 -21.82 -45.02 -5.45
N SER A 16 -22.65 -45.14 -6.49
CA SER A 16 -22.65 -44.23 -7.62
C SER A 16 -23.09 -42.88 -7.08
N CYS A 17 -22.14 -42.06 -6.67
CA CYS A 17 -22.38 -40.65 -6.44
C CYS A 17 -22.67 -40.06 -7.82
N SER A 18 -23.96 -39.92 -8.14
CA SER A 18 -24.41 -39.18 -9.31
C SER A 18 -23.78 -37.80 -9.25
N THR A 19 -22.79 -37.56 -10.09
CA THR A 19 -22.13 -36.28 -10.32
C THR A 19 -23.12 -35.28 -10.88
N ALA A 20 -23.92 -34.73 -9.99
CA ALA A 20 -24.57 -33.43 -10.10
C ALA A 20 -24.02 -32.53 -8.98
N CYS A 21 -22.69 -32.50 -8.82
CA CYS A 21 -22.05 -31.33 -8.26
C CYS A 21 -22.28 -30.22 -9.29
N GLY A 22 -23.31 -29.39 -9.06
CA GLY A 22 -23.63 -28.27 -9.93
C GLY A 22 -22.36 -27.47 -10.19
N GLN A 23 -21.85 -27.57 -11.42
CA GLN A 23 -20.86 -26.64 -11.94
C GLN A 23 -21.58 -25.30 -12.06
N GLY A 24 -21.65 -24.57 -10.95
CA GLY A 24 -22.04 -23.17 -10.99
C GLY A 24 -21.13 -22.50 -12.01
N ALA A 25 -21.73 -21.81 -12.98
CA ALA A 25 -20.97 -21.06 -13.98
C ALA A 25 -19.94 -20.19 -13.25
N ALA A 26 -18.72 -20.13 -13.77
CA ALA A 26 -17.70 -19.26 -13.20
C ALA A 26 -18.22 -17.82 -13.18
N PRO A 27 -18.03 -17.07 -12.08
CA PRO A 27 -18.51 -15.71 -11.99
C PRO A 27 -17.91 -14.84 -13.11
N SER A 28 -18.76 -14.00 -13.67
CA SER A 28 -18.38 -13.01 -14.67
C SER A 28 -17.45 -11.95 -14.07
N SER A 29 -16.70 -11.26 -14.94
CA SER A 29 -15.82 -10.16 -14.51
C SER A 29 -16.60 -9.03 -13.81
N ARG A 30 -17.84 -8.73 -14.25
CA ARG A 30 -18.70 -7.74 -13.57
C ARG A 30 -19.06 -8.16 -12.16
N GLU A 31 -19.47 -9.42 -11.97
CA GLU A 31 -19.80 -9.96 -10.65
C GLU A 31 -18.58 -9.95 -9.72
N LEU A 32 -17.39 -10.25 -10.22
CA LEU A 32 -16.16 -10.18 -9.45
C LEU A 32 -15.81 -8.75 -9.03
N VAL A 33 -16.00 -7.76 -9.92
CA VAL A 33 -15.78 -6.33 -9.59
C VAL A 33 -16.80 -5.83 -8.57
N LEU A 34 -18.08 -6.17 -8.73
CA LEU A 34 -19.10 -5.87 -7.71
C LEU A 34 -18.80 -6.55 -6.37
N ALA A 35 -18.26 -7.76 -6.39
CA ALA A 35 -17.85 -8.44 -5.17
C ALA A 35 -16.69 -7.74 -4.43
N LEU A 36 -15.84 -6.95 -5.13
CA LEU A 36 -14.82 -6.11 -4.49
C LEU A 36 -15.43 -4.96 -3.68
N THR A 37 -16.59 -4.46 -4.10
CA THR A 37 -17.22 -3.27 -3.50
C THR A 37 -18.21 -3.62 -2.39
N GLN A 38 -18.68 -4.87 -2.34
CA GLN A 38 -19.55 -5.36 -1.27
C GLN A 38 -18.85 -5.37 0.11
N SER A 39 -19.34 -4.53 1.02
CA SER A 39 -18.97 -4.54 2.44
C SER A 39 -19.77 -5.59 3.21
N SER A 40 -19.12 -6.33 4.10
CA SER A 40 -19.83 -7.06 5.15
C SER A 40 -20.34 -6.08 6.22
N LEU A 41 -21.32 -6.50 7.03
CA LEU A 41 -21.78 -5.71 8.17
C LEU A 41 -20.63 -5.40 9.15
N ALA A 42 -19.70 -6.33 9.32
CA ALA A 42 -18.48 -6.14 10.12
C ALA A 42 -17.52 -5.09 9.52
N ASP A 43 -17.52 -4.90 8.20
CA ASP A 43 -16.75 -3.84 7.53
C ASP A 43 -17.37 -2.47 7.78
N GLN A 44 -18.70 -2.39 7.77
CA GLN A 44 -19.45 -1.16 8.01
C GLN A 44 -19.31 -0.68 9.46
N MET A 45 -19.18 -1.61 10.41
CA MET A 45 -18.94 -1.31 11.82
C MET A 45 -17.46 -1.03 12.16
N GLY A 46 -16.55 -1.07 11.17
CA GLY A 46 -15.13 -0.78 11.39
C GLY A 46 -14.36 -1.84 12.20
N LEU A 47 -14.98 -3.00 12.46
CA LEU A 47 -14.43 -4.05 13.33
C LEU A 47 -13.43 -4.98 12.62
N SER A 48 -13.21 -4.80 11.33
CA SER A 48 -12.59 -5.81 10.45
C SER A 48 -11.58 -5.27 9.45
N SER A 49 -11.18 -3.99 9.54
CA SER A 49 -10.21 -3.42 8.58
C SER A 49 -8.92 -4.24 8.48
N CYS A 50 -8.59 -4.97 9.56
CA CYS A 50 -7.38 -5.77 9.69
C CYS A 50 -7.57 -7.28 9.76
N SER A 51 -8.73 -7.82 9.39
CA SER A 51 -8.90 -9.27 9.40
C SER A 51 -8.13 -9.91 8.24
N SER A 52 -7.35 -10.95 8.53
CA SER A 52 -6.70 -11.81 7.53
C SER A 52 -7.71 -12.41 6.56
N GLU A 53 -8.95 -12.59 7.01
CA GLU A 53 -10.08 -13.06 6.20
C GLU A 53 -10.43 -12.08 5.07
N ARG A 54 -10.47 -10.77 5.34
CA ARG A 54 -10.81 -9.74 4.34
C ARG A 54 -9.73 -9.64 3.27
N GLU A 55 -8.46 -9.57 3.66
CA GLU A 55 -7.34 -9.57 2.72
C GLU A 55 -7.30 -10.89 1.92
N GLY A 56 -7.63 -12.02 2.57
CA GLY A 56 -7.77 -13.32 1.91
C GLY A 56 -8.89 -13.34 0.87
N ARG A 57 -10.06 -12.76 1.18
CA ARG A 57 -11.18 -12.62 0.22
C ARG A 57 -10.77 -11.75 -0.97
N TYR A 58 -10.18 -10.59 -0.71
CA TYR A 58 -9.69 -9.70 -1.75
C TYR A 58 -8.70 -10.41 -2.68
N ARG A 59 -7.71 -11.10 -2.12
CA ARG A 59 -6.70 -11.85 -2.89
C ARG A 59 -7.35 -12.87 -3.82
N ARG A 60 -8.31 -13.66 -3.33
CA ARG A 60 -9.05 -14.64 -4.15
C ARG A 60 -9.86 -13.98 -5.27
N LEU A 61 -10.45 -12.82 -5.02
CA LEU A 61 -11.18 -12.05 -6.05
C LEU A 61 -10.21 -11.55 -7.12
N VAL A 62 -9.09 -10.95 -6.75
CA VAL A 62 -8.09 -10.48 -7.71
C VAL A 62 -7.47 -11.62 -8.50
N GLU A 63 -7.13 -12.75 -7.86
CA GLU A 63 -6.68 -13.96 -8.56
C GLU A 63 -7.70 -14.44 -9.60
N SER A 64 -8.99 -14.31 -9.30
CA SER A 64 -10.07 -14.65 -10.24
C SER A 64 -10.17 -13.66 -11.39
N LEU A 65 -10.01 -12.36 -11.12
CA LEU A 65 -9.95 -11.31 -12.15
C LEU A 65 -8.71 -11.47 -13.05
N LEU A 66 -7.55 -11.83 -12.47
CA LEU A 66 -6.32 -12.09 -13.21
C LEU A 66 -6.47 -13.25 -14.19
N ARG A 67 -7.22 -14.31 -13.81
CA ARG A 67 -7.55 -15.42 -14.73
C ARG A 67 -8.40 -14.97 -15.93
N GLN A 68 -9.12 -13.85 -15.82
CA GLN A 68 -9.95 -13.27 -16.87
C GLN A 68 -9.43 -11.88 -17.30
N ARG A 69 -8.11 -11.67 -17.26
CA ARG A 69 -7.44 -10.35 -17.35
C ARG A 69 -8.07 -9.35 -18.32
N ALA A 70 -8.26 -9.74 -19.59
CA ALA A 70 -8.78 -8.82 -20.61
C ALA A 70 -10.22 -8.35 -20.32
N ALA A 71 -11.12 -9.29 -19.99
CA ALA A 71 -12.51 -8.97 -19.66
C ALA A 71 -12.60 -8.20 -18.32
N SER A 72 -11.78 -8.59 -17.35
CA SER A 72 -11.71 -7.95 -16.04
C SER A 72 -11.17 -6.52 -16.10
N LEU A 73 -10.20 -6.24 -16.97
CA LEU A 73 -9.69 -4.88 -17.14
C LEU A 73 -10.77 -3.94 -17.67
N ALA A 74 -11.53 -4.36 -18.69
CA ALA A 74 -12.63 -3.57 -19.24
C ALA A 74 -13.76 -3.31 -18.22
N GLU A 75 -14.04 -4.25 -17.32
CA GLU A 75 -14.99 -4.05 -16.22
C GLU A 75 -14.45 -3.09 -15.15
N LEU A 76 -13.17 -3.21 -14.79
CA LEU A 76 -12.52 -2.30 -13.84
C LEU A 76 -12.47 -0.88 -14.39
N GLU A 77 -12.20 -0.70 -15.69
CA GLU A 77 -12.22 0.61 -16.34
C GLU A 77 -13.60 1.26 -16.27
N ARG A 78 -14.68 0.50 -16.51
CA ARG A 78 -16.05 1.00 -16.35
C ARG A 78 -16.38 1.35 -14.90
N ALA A 79 -15.88 0.56 -13.95
CA ALA A 79 -16.05 0.87 -12.54
C ALA A 79 -15.34 2.17 -12.13
N LEU A 80 -14.11 2.36 -12.62
CA LEU A 80 -13.37 3.60 -12.41
C LEU A 80 -14.03 4.80 -13.12
N ASP A 81 -14.56 4.63 -14.33
CA ASP A 81 -15.31 5.69 -15.03
C ASP A 81 -16.50 6.16 -14.19
N SER A 82 -17.23 5.21 -13.60
CA SER A 82 -18.35 5.51 -12.70
C SER A 82 -17.90 6.25 -11.43
N ILE A 83 -16.76 5.87 -10.83
CA ILE A 83 -16.20 6.55 -9.65
C ILE A 83 -15.76 7.97 -10.00
N GLU A 84 -15.10 8.16 -11.14
CA GLU A 84 -14.66 9.49 -11.60
C GLU A 84 -15.85 10.40 -11.89
N GLN A 85 -16.93 9.89 -12.48
CA GLN A 85 -18.11 10.69 -12.84
C GLN A 85 -19.05 10.98 -11.65
N ALA A 86 -19.34 9.97 -10.83
CA ALA A 86 -20.36 10.06 -9.78
C ALA A 86 -19.78 10.21 -8.37
N GLY A 87 -18.46 10.06 -8.20
CA GLY A 87 -17.80 10.18 -6.91
C GLY A 87 -18.44 9.26 -5.87
N ALA A 88 -19.02 9.86 -4.82
CA ALA A 88 -19.67 9.13 -3.74
C ALA A 88 -20.94 8.38 -4.12
N GLU A 89 -21.60 8.81 -5.19
CA GLU A 89 -22.85 8.23 -5.67
C GLU A 89 -22.63 7.06 -6.63
N SER A 90 -21.37 6.73 -6.96
CA SER A 90 -21.06 5.58 -7.82
C SER A 90 -21.50 4.26 -7.18
N GLU A 91 -22.03 3.32 -7.99
CA GLU A 91 -22.31 1.94 -7.54
C GLU A 91 -21.05 1.22 -7.03
N PHE A 92 -19.86 1.73 -7.38
CA PHE A 92 -18.56 1.22 -6.94
C PHE A 92 -17.90 2.07 -5.85
N ALA A 93 -18.56 3.11 -5.36
CA ALA A 93 -18.00 4.01 -4.35
C ALA A 93 -17.76 3.31 -3.02
N THR A 94 -18.69 2.45 -2.59
CA THR A 94 -18.50 1.61 -1.41
C THR A 94 -17.28 0.74 -1.64
N ASN A 95 -16.28 0.84 -0.76
CA ASN A 95 -15.06 0.05 -0.89
C ASN A 95 -14.30 0.25 -2.23
N GLY A 96 -14.48 1.40 -2.91
CA GLY A 96 -13.81 1.70 -4.18
C GLY A 96 -12.29 1.58 -4.14
N ALA A 97 -11.69 1.70 -2.95
CA ALA A 97 -10.31 1.32 -2.64
C ALA A 97 -9.85 0.00 -3.28
N TRP A 98 -10.68 -1.05 -3.19
CA TRP A 98 -10.33 -2.38 -3.71
C TRP A 98 -10.38 -2.44 -5.23
N VAL A 99 -11.27 -1.67 -5.85
CA VAL A 99 -11.36 -1.54 -7.32
C VAL A 99 -10.08 -0.87 -7.84
N VAL A 100 -9.70 0.27 -7.25
CA VAL A 100 -8.49 1.00 -7.61
C VAL A 100 -7.23 0.13 -7.42
N ARG A 101 -7.13 -0.60 -6.30
CA ARG A 101 -6.01 -1.52 -6.05
C ARG A 101 -5.98 -2.70 -7.04
N ALA A 102 -7.14 -3.28 -7.36
CA ALA A 102 -7.22 -4.37 -8.34
C ALA A 102 -6.82 -3.91 -9.74
N TYR A 103 -7.27 -2.73 -10.16
CA TYR A 103 -6.87 -2.10 -11.43
C TYR A 103 -5.35 -1.92 -11.51
N ALA A 104 -4.72 -1.40 -10.44
CA ALA A 104 -3.27 -1.29 -10.38
C ALA A 104 -2.54 -2.64 -10.49
N GLN A 105 -3.03 -3.68 -9.81
CA GLN A 105 -2.40 -5.01 -9.84
C GLN A 105 -2.51 -5.68 -11.22
N ILE A 106 -3.66 -5.54 -11.88
CA ILE A 106 -3.96 -6.20 -13.17
C ILE A 106 -3.37 -5.40 -14.35
N GLY A 107 -3.49 -4.08 -14.31
CA GLY A 107 -2.96 -3.17 -15.33
C GLY A 107 -1.45 -2.94 -15.20
N ARG A 108 -0.88 -3.06 -14.00
CA ARG A 108 0.54 -2.75 -13.73
C ARG A 108 0.88 -1.34 -14.20
N GLN A 109 1.99 -1.16 -14.91
CA GLN A 109 2.45 0.16 -15.38
C GLN A 109 1.42 0.85 -16.29
N ASP A 110 0.62 0.10 -17.05
CA ASP A 110 -0.41 0.68 -17.94
C ASP A 110 -1.53 1.38 -17.16
N ALA A 111 -1.72 1.03 -15.88
CA ALA A 111 -2.69 1.69 -15.01
C ALA A 111 -2.22 3.08 -14.52
N PHE A 112 -0.91 3.33 -14.49
CA PHE A 112 -0.31 4.50 -13.87
C PHE A 112 -0.86 5.83 -14.41
N PRO A 113 -0.93 6.08 -15.74
CA PRO A 113 -1.39 7.37 -16.25
C PRO A 113 -2.81 7.72 -15.82
N ARG A 114 -3.71 6.72 -15.73
CA ARG A 114 -5.10 6.94 -15.29
C ARG A 114 -5.16 7.18 -13.78
N LEU A 115 -4.51 6.33 -12.99
CA LEU A 115 -4.46 6.46 -11.54
C LEU A 115 -3.86 7.80 -11.11
N ARG A 116 -2.86 8.31 -11.86
CA ARG A 116 -2.27 9.62 -11.59
C ARG A 116 -3.26 10.75 -11.79
N ARG A 117 -4.01 10.74 -12.91
CA ARG A 117 -5.07 11.72 -13.15
C ARG A 117 -6.13 11.70 -12.06
N MET A 118 -6.55 10.50 -11.63
CA MET A 118 -7.50 10.36 -10.53
C MET A 118 -6.94 10.90 -9.21
N ALA A 119 -5.65 10.70 -8.91
CA ALA A 119 -4.99 11.21 -7.72
C ALA A 119 -4.85 12.74 -7.71
N ASP A 120 -4.73 13.34 -8.89
CA ASP A 120 -4.68 14.79 -9.08
C ASP A 120 -6.08 15.44 -9.03
N ASP A 121 -7.15 14.64 -9.11
CA ASP A 121 -8.53 15.13 -9.03
C ASP A 121 -8.97 15.34 -7.57
N ARG A 122 -9.17 16.62 -7.20
CA ARG A 122 -9.61 17.02 -5.86
C ARG A 122 -11.00 16.47 -5.49
N THR A 123 -11.86 16.17 -6.45
CA THR A 123 -13.18 15.57 -6.19
C THR A 123 -13.05 14.14 -5.65
N LEU A 124 -11.92 13.47 -5.93
CA LEU A 124 -11.58 12.14 -5.48
C LEU A 124 -10.69 12.13 -4.23
N ALA A 125 -10.51 13.26 -3.54
CA ALA A 125 -9.62 13.38 -2.38
C ALA A 125 -9.86 12.33 -1.28
N ARG A 126 -11.09 11.83 -1.13
CA ARG A 126 -11.43 10.74 -0.19
C ARG A 126 -10.75 9.40 -0.51
N LEU A 127 -10.31 9.21 -1.76
CA LEU A 127 -9.56 8.05 -2.24
C LEU A 127 -8.05 8.31 -2.28
N GLY A 128 -7.57 9.50 -1.87
CA GLY A 128 -6.17 9.92 -2.06
C GLY A 128 -5.14 8.90 -1.56
N LEU A 129 -5.31 8.44 -0.31
CA LEU A 129 -4.44 7.40 0.26
C LEU A 129 -4.47 6.10 -0.56
N GLN A 130 -5.64 5.68 -1.03
CA GLN A 130 -5.79 4.43 -1.79
C GLN A 130 -5.28 4.55 -3.23
N LEU A 131 -5.42 5.74 -3.83
CA LEU A 131 -4.84 6.06 -5.13
C LEU A 131 -3.31 6.05 -5.05
N ASN A 132 -2.73 6.61 -3.99
CA ASN A 132 -1.29 6.55 -3.74
C ASN A 132 -0.78 5.11 -3.54
N GLN A 133 -1.49 4.29 -2.77
CA GLN A 133 -1.17 2.87 -2.65
C GLN A 133 -1.28 2.13 -3.99
N ALA A 134 -2.29 2.44 -4.79
CA ALA A 134 -2.46 1.86 -6.12
C ALA A 134 -1.37 2.32 -7.10
N LEU A 135 -0.94 3.58 -7.04
CA LEU A 135 0.18 4.11 -7.81
C LEU A 135 1.46 3.37 -7.45
N ALA A 136 1.75 3.20 -6.16
CA ALA A 136 2.89 2.40 -5.69
C ALA A 136 2.85 0.98 -6.27
N VAL A 137 1.70 0.32 -6.19
CA VAL A 137 1.50 -1.03 -6.75
C VAL A 137 1.72 -1.07 -8.27
N SER A 138 1.18 -0.08 -9.01
CA SER A 138 1.30 -0.02 -10.47
C SER A 138 2.74 0.11 -10.96
N LEU A 139 3.58 0.77 -10.15
CA LEU A 139 5.00 1.00 -10.42
C LEU A 139 5.93 -0.04 -9.75
N GLY A 140 5.39 -0.96 -8.95
CA GLY A 140 6.19 -1.91 -8.18
C GLY A 140 7.02 -1.26 -7.05
N LEU A 141 6.54 -0.14 -6.51
CA LEU A 141 7.13 0.59 -5.39
C LEU A 141 6.64 0.06 -4.05
N THR A 142 7.35 0.40 -2.98
CA THR A 142 6.92 0.14 -1.61
C THR A 142 5.87 1.16 -1.17
N ALA A 143 6.09 2.44 -1.47
CA ALA A 143 5.12 3.49 -1.22
C ALA A 143 5.24 4.61 -2.25
N PHE A 144 4.19 5.43 -2.31
CA PHE A 144 4.07 6.61 -3.16
C PHE A 144 3.40 7.70 -2.30
N VAL A 145 4.17 8.67 -1.84
CA VAL A 145 3.77 9.62 -0.81
C VAL A 145 3.48 10.97 -1.45
N SER A 146 2.34 11.57 -1.14
CA SER A 146 1.96 12.90 -1.62
C SER A 146 1.72 13.86 -0.46
N ARG A 147 2.08 15.13 -0.63
CA ARG A 147 1.75 16.22 0.30
C ARG A 147 0.23 16.43 0.44
N ALA A 148 -0.54 16.11 -0.61
CA ALA A 148 -2.00 16.29 -0.60
C ALA A 148 -2.72 15.30 0.33
N ASP A 149 -2.02 14.25 0.78
CA ASP A 149 -2.56 13.32 1.75
C ASP A 149 -2.72 14.01 3.09
N ARG A 150 -3.97 14.21 3.52
CA ARG A 150 -4.25 14.54 4.93
C ARG A 150 -3.62 13.44 5.78
N ALA A 151 -3.12 13.81 6.96
CA ALA A 151 -2.57 12.90 7.97
C ALA A 151 -3.66 11.97 8.56
N GLY A 152 -4.31 11.19 7.70
CA GLY A 152 -5.08 10.03 8.09
C GLY A 152 -4.10 9.01 8.66
N ARG A 153 -4.43 8.46 9.83
CA ARG A 153 -3.65 7.37 10.40
C ARG A 153 -3.65 6.23 9.38
N VAL A 154 -2.47 5.89 8.86
CA VAL A 154 -2.30 4.67 8.08
C VAL A 154 -2.48 3.52 9.05
N PHE A 155 -3.70 2.98 9.12
CA PHE A 155 -3.96 1.77 9.90
C PHE A 155 -3.33 0.60 9.16
N GLN A 156 -2.08 0.27 9.50
CA GLN A 156 -1.47 -0.97 9.04
C GLN A 156 -2.00 -2.13 9.86
N CYS A 157 -2.78 -2.94 9.17
CA CYS A 157 -3.29 -4.19 9.64
C CYS A 157 -2.17 -5.21 9.58
N ASN A 158 -1.60 -5.53 10.76
CA ASN A 158 -0.84 -6.74 11.11
C ASN A 158 0.13 -6.49 12.29
N GLY A 159 0.21 -5.29 12.87
CA GLY A 159 1.10 -5.00 14.01
C GLY A 159 2.60 -5.13 13.68
N VAL A 160 2.95 -5.58 12.47
CA VAL A 160 4.29 -5.57 11.93
C VAL A 160 4.55 -4.16 11.41
N PHE A 161 4.89 -3.27 12.33
CA PHE A 161 5.58 -2.05 11.99
C PHE A 161 6.84 -2.46 11.22
N SER A 162 6.93 -2.04 9.96
CA SER A 162 8.07 -2.34 9.10
C SER A 162 8.87 -1.06 8.88
N ALA A 163 10.14 -1.23 8.53
CA ALA A 163 10.97 -0.13 8.02
C ALA A 163 10.27 0.68 6.92
N GLY A 164 9.43 0.03 6.10
CA GLY A 164 8.58 0.71 5.12
C GLY A 164 7.62 1.73 5.70
N LEU A 165 7.00 1.45 6.85
CA LEU A 165 6.08 2.38 7.51
C LEU A 165 6.83 3.56 8.16
N ALA A 166 7.94 3.29 8.84
CA ALA A 166 8.75 4.34 9.44
C ALA A 166 9.30 5.30 8.36
N LEU A 167 9.77 4.76 7.23
CA LEU A 167 10.18 5.57 6.10
C LEU A 167 9.01 6.33 5.45
N ASP A 168 7.81 5.74 5.34
CA ASP A 168 6.61 6.43 4.82
C ASP A 168 6.29 7.65 5.67
N GLN A 169 6.25 7.48 6.99
CA GLN A 169 5.96 8.55 7.94
C GLN A 169 7.03 9.65 7.92
N PHE A 170 8.31 9.27 7.86
CA PHE A 170 9.43 10.19 7.70
C PHE A 170 9.32 11.03 6.40
N VAL A 171 9.15 10.38 5.25
CA VAL A 171 9.01 11.06 3.96
C VAL A 171 7.77 11.95 3.97
N ARG A 172 6.65 11.47 4.49
CA ARG A 172 5.38 12.22 4.61
C ARG A 172 5.54 13.47 5.45
N ALA A 173 6.16 13.36 6.62
CA ALA A 173 6.39 14.51 7.50
C ALA A 173 7.29 15.56 6.83
N TRP A 174 8.32 15.13 6.10
CA TRP A 174 9.15 16.02 5.31
C TRP A 174 8.36 16.73 4.21
N VAL A 175 7.65 16.00 3.35
CA VAL A 175 6.90 16.60 2.23
C VAL A 175 5.75 17.50 2.67
N SER A 176 5.17 17.23 3.85
CA SER A 176 4.04 17.98 4.40
C SER A 176 4.40 19.15 5.30
N ASP A 177 5.69 19.38 5.57
CA ASP A 177 6.15 20.43 6.47
C ASP A 177 5.71 20.26 7.93
N ASP A 178 5.72 19.01 8.39
CA ASP A 178 5.40 18.67 9.78
C ASP A 178 6.68 18.38 10.56
N ALA A 179 7.29 19.44 11.11
CA ALA A 179 8.53 19.33 11.89
C ALA A 179 8.41 18.37 13.09
N VAL A 180 7.24 18.36 13.75
CA VAL A 180 6.99 17.54 14.95
C VAL A 180 6.94 16.06 14.57
N GLN A 181 6.18 15.71 13.53
CA GLN A 181 6.16 14.33 13.05
C GLN A 181 7.51 13.93 12.44
N PHE A 182 8.21 14.85 11.78
CA PHE A 182 9.51 14.56 11.20
C PHE A 182 10.51 14.15 12.28
N GLU A 183 10.63 14.94 13.34
CA GLU A 183 11.51 14.64 14.48
C GLU A 183 11.10 13.36 15.22
N ALA A 184 9.80 13.11 15.38
CA ALA A 184 9.29 11.89 16.02
C ALA A 184 9.67 10.60 15.28
N ASN A 185 9.96 10.67 13.97
CA ASN A 185 10.37 9.54 13.13
C ASN A 185 11.89 9.34 13.06
N LEU A 186 12.68 10.14 13.78
CA LEU A 186 14.15 10.06 13.75
C LEU A 186 14.70 9.16 14.86
N GLY A 187 15.72 8.38 14.50
CA GLY A 187 16.60 7.69 15.43
C GLY A 187 17.66 8.62 16.04
N PRO A 188 18.46 8.15 17.02
CA PRO A 188 19.36 8.99 17.79
C PRO A 188 20.42 9.76 16.99
N HIS A 189 21.06 9.12 16.00
CA HIS A 189 22.07 9.75 15.15
C HIS A 189 21.41 10.77 14.23
N ALA A 190 20.27 10.45 13.64
CA ALA A 190 19.53 11.38 12.79
C ALA A 190 19.02 12.60 13.58
N ARG A 191 18.54 12.41 14.82
CA ARG A 191 18.17 13.54 15.70
C ARG A 191 19.36 14.42 16.02
N SER A 192 20.52 13.82 16.32
CA SER A 192 21.75 14.60 16.54
C SER A 192 22.14 15.40 15.29
N ALA A 193 22.07 14.79 14.10
CA ALA A 193 22.32 15.47 12.84
C ALA A 193 21.32 16.61 12.59
N LEU A 194 20.02 16.40 12.87
CA LEU A 194 19.00 17.45 12.77
C LEU A 194 19.31 18.62 13.73
N ALA A 195 19.62 18.33 14.99
CA ALA A 195 19.95 19.34 15.99
C ALA A 195 21.19 20.17 15.60
N GLN A 196 22.20 19.53 14.99
CA GLN A 196 23.36 20.23 14.44
C GLN A 196 23.00 21.12 13.26
N MET A 197 22.19 20.63 12.32
CA MET A 197 21.71 21.44 11.19
C MET A 197 20.89 22.64 11.69
N LEU A 198 20.04 22.47 12.70
CA LEU A 198 19.26 23.54 13.31
C LEU A 198 20.07 24.45 14.27
N SER A 199 21.37 24.22 14.43
CA SER A 199 22.20 25.06 15.30
C SER A 199 22.35 26.46 14.71
N GLY A 200 21.55 27.39 15.21
CA GLY A 200 21.51 28.77 14.74
C GLY A 200 20.56 29.03 13.58
N GLN A 201 19.68 28.07 13.23
CA GLN A 201 18.61 28.28 12.25
C GLN A 201 17.29 27.59 12.66
N THR A 202 16.19 28.13 12.17
CA THR A 202 14.84 27.58 12.35
C THR A 202 14.57 26.43 11.36
N TRP A 203 13.55 25.62 11.66
CA TRP A 203 13.06 24.60 10.72
C TRP A 203 12.68 25.18 9.36
N ALA A 204 12.02 26.34 9.36
CA ALA A 204 11.61 27.01 8.12
C ALA A 204 12.81 27.46 7.28
N GLU A 205 13.86 28.00 7.90
CA GLU A 205 15.10 28.37 7.22
C GLU A 205 15.83 27.15 6.65
N LEU A 206 15.99 26.09 7.45
CA LEU A 206 16.58 24.83 6.98
C LEU A 206 15.79 24.25 5.80
N ARG A 207 14.46 24.27 5.87
CA ARG A 207 13.60 23.79 4.78
C ARG A 207 13.76 24.65 3.52
N ALA A 208 13.79 25.97 3.65
CA ALA A 208 13.99 26.87 2.53
C ALA A 208 15.37 26.68 1.89
N GLU A 209 16.41 26.36 2.68
CA GLU A 209 17.75 26.03 2.20
C GLU A 209 17.76 24.70 1.42
N LEU A 210 17.20 23.64 1.99
CA LEU A 210 17.29 22.28 1.42
C LEU A 210 16.26 22.03 0.31
N TRP A 211 15.15 22.77 0.31
CA TRP A 211 14.07 22.62 -0.65
C TRP A 211 13.41 23.98 -0.98
N PRO A 212 14.12 24.86 -1.70
CA PRO A 212 13.60 26.17 -2.04
C PRO A 212 12.34 26.05 -2.89
N GLY A 213 11.25 26.64 -2.41
CA GLY A 213 9.97 26.68 -3.12
C GLY A 213 9.07 25.45 -2.95
N GLY A 214 9.34 24.58 -1.95
CA GLY A 214 8.60 23.34 -1.63
C GLY A 214 7.19 23.27 -2.23
N GLN A 215 7.03 22.42 -3.24
CA GLN A 215 5.94 22.57 -4.20
C GLN A 215 4.57 22.10 -3.68
N GLU A 216 3.52 22.82 -4.08
CA GLU A 216 2.17 22.29 -4.03
C GLU A 216 2.09 21.04 -4.92
N GLY A 217 1.60 19.93 -4.37
CA GLY A 217 1.53 18.67 -5.10
C GLY A 217 2.84 17.87 -5.14
N ALA A 218 3.81 18.19 -4.26
CA ALA A 218 5.01 17.38 -4.06
C ALA A 218 4.66 15.90 -3.82
N VAL A 219 5.31 15.02 -4.59
CA VAL A 219 5.12 13.57 -4.54
C VAL A 219 6.45 12.85 -4.64
N VAL A 220 6.63 11.82 -3.81
CA VAL A 220 7.83 10.97 -3.82
C VAL A 220 7.44 9.52 -3.72
N GLY A 221 7.89 8.71 -4.68
CA GLY A 221 7.84 7.26 -4.57
C GLY A 221 9.13 6.69 -3.98
N TYR A 222 9.06 5.52 -3.36
CA TYR A 222 10.26 4.76 -3.05
C TYR A 222 10.03 3.25 -3.03
N ARG A 223 11.12 2.53 -3.27
CA ARG A 223 11.17 1.07 -3.25
C ARG A 223 12.27 0.60 -2.30
N LEU A 224 11.85 -0.17 -1.32
CA LEU A 224 12.72 -0.95 -0.45
C LEU A 224 13.06 -2.28 -1.11
N PRO A 225 14.19 -2.89 -0.75
CA PRO A 225 14.49 -4.26 -1.18
C PRO A 225 13.56 -5.23 -0.43
N ALA A 226 13.41 -6.47 -0.92
CA ALA A 226 12.45 -7.43 -0.37
C ALA A 226 12.61 -7.67 1.14
N GLN A 227 13.85 -7.65 1.63
CA GLN A 227 14.19 -7.75 3.07
C GLN A 227 13.70 -6.56 3.92
N GLY A 228 13.44 -5.40 3.32
CA GLY A 228 12.86 -4.24 4.00
C GLY A 228 11.33 -4.33 4.17
N VAL A 229 10.68 -5.28 3.51
CA VAL A 229 9.21 -5.45 3.52
C VAL A 229 8.76 -6.53 4.51
N VAL A 230 9.58 -7.57 4.74
CA VAL A 230 9.23 -8.70 5.63
C VAL A 230 10.36 -8.99 6.61
N GLY A 231 10.09 -8.85 7.91
CA GLY A 231 11.00 -9.33 8.96
C GLY A 231 12.27 -8.50 9.13
N HIS A 232 12.16 -7.17 8.99
CA HIS A 232 13.26 -6.25 9.24
C HIS A 232 13.85 -6.47 10.65
N ARG A 233 15.18 -6.55 10.74
CA ARG A 233 15.90 -6.52 12.01
C ARG A 233 16.34 -5.07 12.27
N PRO A 234 16.07 -4.52 13.47
CA PRO A 234 16.59 -3.22 13.85
C PRO A 234 18.10 -3.11 13.64
N GLY A 235 18.56 -1.93 13.24
CA GLY A 235 19.97 -1.66 12.94
C GLY A 235 20.41 -2.10 11.54
N THR A 236 19.48 -2.42 10.64
CA THR A 236 19.82 -2.74 9.25
C THR A 236 19.68 -1.53 8.33
N THR A 237 20.61 -1.43 7.39
CA THR A 237 20.61 -0.43 6.33
C THR A 237 19.91 -0.99 5.10
N LEU A 238 18.99 -0.21 4.53
CA LEU A 238 18.17 -0.59 3.39
C LEU A 238 18.52 0.25 2.16
N ASP A 239 18.96 -0.41 1.09
CA ASP A 239 19.19 0.25 -0.20
C ASP A 239 17.87 0.71 -0.81
N THR A 240 17.58 2.00 -0.65
CA THR A 240 16.30 2.59 -1.04
C THR A 240 16.44 3.30 -2.37
N VAL A 241 15.53 3.00 -3.30
CA VAL A 241 15.40 3.71 -4.57
C VAL A 241 14.25 4.68 -4.47
N PHE A 242 14.50 5.96 -4.73
CA PHE A 242 13.48 7.00 -4.78
C PHE A 242 13.06 7.27 -6.22
N THR A 243 11.78 7.62 -6.40
CA THR A 243 11.22 8.00 -7.68
C THR A 243 10.46 9.32 -7.61
N ASP A 244 10.42 10.02 -8.73
CA ASP A 244 9.66 11.25 -8.92
C ASP A 244 8.14 11.01 -9.04
N ARG A 245 7.40 12.07 -9.37
CA ARG A 245 5.95 12.02 -9.59
C ARG A 245 5.52 11.16 -10.78
N LEU A 246 6.43 10.87 -11.72
CA LEU A 246 6.23 10.06 -12.93
C LEU A 246 6.66 8.60 -12.71
N GLY A 247 7.25 8.28 -11.56
CA GLY A 247 7.78 6.96 -11.26
C GLY A 247 9.18 6.72 -11.83
N LEU A 248 9.88 7.75 -12.30
CA LEU A 248 11.26 7.65 -12.77
C LEU A 248 12.22 7.68 -11.58
N GLU A 249 13.27 6.86 -11.63
CA GLU A 249 14.30 6.85 -10.59
C GLU A 249 15.04 8.19 -10.56
N CYS A 250 14.91 8.92 -9.45
CA CYS A 250 15.57 10.20 -9.21
C CYS A 250 16.79 10.04 -8.30
N GLY A 251 16.87 8.96 -7.52
CA GLY A 251 18.05 8.70 -6.71
C GLY A 251 18.02 7.42 -5.89
N ARG A 252 19.17 7.09 -5.30
CA ARG A 252 19.37 5.91 -4.46
C ARG A 252 20.19 6.29 -3.24
N VAL A 253 19.76 5.81 -2.07
CA VAL A 253 20.46 6.04 -0.81
C VAL A 253 20.20 4.88 0.15
N ALA A 254 21.23 4.52 0.92
CA ALA A 254 21.15 3.47 1.92
C ALA A 254 20.57 4.09 3.20
N VAL A 255 19.39 3.66 3.63
CA VAL A 255 18.69 4.22 4.80
C VAL A 255 18.84 3.28 5.99
N THR A 256 19.47 3.76 7.05
CA THR A 256 19.60 3.00 8.30
C THR A 256 18.35 3.15 9.15
N MET A 257 17.84 2.02 9.65
CA MET A 257 16.65 1.96 10.49
C MET A 257 17.03 1.39 11.86
N VAL A 258 16.48 1.94 12.94
CA VAL A 258 16.71 1.48 14.32
C VAL A 258 15.40 1.32 15.07
N GLU A 259 15.41 0.50 16.11
CA GLU A 259 14.25 0.33 16.98
C GLU A 259 13.99 1.63 17.76
N SER A 260 12.75 2.10 17.73
CA SER A 260 12.31 3.27 18.47
C SER A 260 12.05 2.90 19.92
N LYS A 261 12.95 3.33 20.83
CA LYS A 261 12.74 3.17 22.28
C LYS A 261 11.72 4.14 22.87
N GLU A 262 11.44 5.22 22.14
CA GLU A 262 10.55 6.31 22.55
C GLU A 262 9.19 6.27 21.84
N GLY A 263 8.96 5.26 20.99
CA GLY A 263 7.78 5.18 20.14
C GLY A 263 6.48 5.09 20.93
N GLY A 264 5.64 6.12 20.82
CA GLY A 264 4.20 5.96 21.01
C GLY A 264 3.65 4.86 20.08
N LEU A 265 2.43 4.40 20.34
CA LEU A 265 1.71 3.23 19.81
C LEU A 265 1.86 2.79 18.33
N LEU A 266 2.56 3.50 17.44
CA LEU A 266 2.41 3.40 15.98
C LEU A 266 3.69 3.25 15.12
N ALA A 267 4.91 3.22 15.68
CA ALA A 267 6.11 2.86 14.91
C ALA A 267 7.17 2.18 15.79
N ALA A 268 7.49 0.92 15.47
CA ALA A 268 8.57 0.19 16.15
C ALA A 268 9.97 0.59 15.64
N ASP A 269 10.06 1.16 14.43
CA ASP A 269 11.32 1.57 13.79
C ASP A 269 11.37 3.11 13.62
N SER A 270 12.58 3.65 13.51
CA SER A 270 12.86 5.05 13.18
C SER A 270 14.00 5.17 12.18
N VAL A 271 13.99 6.24 11.38
CA VAL A 271 15.04 6.53 10.40
C VAL A 271 16.25 7.10 11.14
N ASP A 272 17.38 6.40 11.11
CA ASP A 272 18.60 6.76 11.83
C ASP A 272 19.78 7.00 10.89
N GLN A 273 19.58 7.93 9.95
CA GLN A 273 20.60 8.33 8.99
C GLN A 273 21.51 9.43 9.55
N ALA A 274 22.82 9.15 9.64
CA ALA A 274 23.80 10.15 10.09
C ALA A 274 23.94 11.31 9.08
N GLU A 275 23.87 11.01 7.78
CA GLU A 275 23.87 11.99 6.70
C GLU A 275 22.46 12.51 6.37
N LEU A 276 21.70 12.89 7.41
CA LEU A 276 20.27 13.24 7.29
C LEU A 276 20.01 14.33 6.23
N GLY A 277 20.87 15.35 6.14
CA GLY A 277 20.74 16.42 5.15
C GLY A 277 20.89 15.97 3.70
N LEU A 278 21.63 14.88 3.42
CA LEU A 278 21.70 14.29 2.08
C LEU A 278 20.39 13.57 1.73
N LEU A 279 19.84 12.81 2.68
CA LEU A 279 18.55 12.14 2.50
C LEU A 279 17.42 13.16 2.27
N MET A 280 17.36 14.23 3.06
CA MET A 280 16.36 15.30 2.90
C MET A 280 16.46 15.98 1.53
N ARG A 281 17.67 16.31 1.06
CA ARG A 281 17.89 16.89 -0.27
C ARG A 281 17.51 15.93 -1.39
N MET A 282 17.78 14.64 -1.23
CA MET A 282 17.37 13.62 -2.20
C MET A 282 15.84 13.59 -2.34
N ILE A 283 15.13 13.53 -1.22
CA ILE A 283 13.66 13.50 -1.20
C ILE A 283 13.10 14.81 -1.79
N ALA A 284 13.66 15.96 -1.42
CA ALA A 284 13.26 17.27 -1.94
C ALA A 284 13.44 17.37 -3.46
N ARG A 285 14.57 16.88 -3.99
CA ARG A 285 14.82 16.83 -5.43
C ARG A 285 13.79 15.94 -6.14
N CYS A 286 13.60 14.71 -5.68
CA CYS A 286 12.60 13.79 -6.22
C CYS A 286 11.17 14.36 -6.17
N ALA A 287 10.86 15.12 -5.13
CA ALA A 287 9.57 15.76 -4.96
C ALA A 287 9.32 16.95 -5.91
N SER A 288 10.38 17.47 -6.53
CA SER A 288 10.36 18.64 -7.41
C SER A 288 10.42 18.30 -8.90
N GLU A 289 10.77 17.06 -9.23
CA GLU A 289 10.75 16.48 -10.58
C GLU A 289 9.32 15.99 -10.92
#